data_AF-A0A7J4QLT6-F1
#
_entry.id   AF-A0A7J4QLT6-F1
#
_cell.length_a   1.000
_cell.length_b   1.000
_cell.length_c   1.000
_cell.angle_alpha   90.00
_cell.angle_beta   90.00
_cell.angle_gamma   90.00
#
_symmetry.space_group_name_H-M   'P 1'
#
loop_
_entity.id
_entity.type
_entity.pdbx_description
1 polymer ?
#
loop_
_entity_poly.entity_id
_entity_poly.type
_entity_poly.pdbx_seq_one_letter_code
_entity_poly.pdbx_strand_id
1 'polypeptide(L)'
;LHAGAAVLAALFRREREGVGSRLTLSLWDCALDLLINQAQNALVGGTNPGRMGTAHPNLVPYRAFQAADGEVAIAVGSDAQWAKLVAALELSLPEGADWATNPGRVTDRDRVEACVAQAVAGLSRAEVEALLVSVPCAPV
;
A
#
# COMPACT_ATOMS: atom_id res chain seq x y z
N LEU A 1 -15.03 11.26 -8.80
CA LEU A 1 -15.65 10.62 -7.62
C LEU A 1 -16.28 11.65 -6.69
N HIS A 2 -15.53 12.65 -6.21
CA HIS A 2 -16.03 13.71 -5.31
C HIS A 2 -17.32 14.40 -5.81
N ALA A 3 -17.38 14.80 -7.08
CA ALA A 3 -18.58 15.41 -7.65
C ALA A 3 -19.81 14.51 -7.58
N GLY A 4 -19.65 13.21 -7.89
CA GLY A 4 -20.73 12.23 -7.82
C GLY A 4 -21.25 12.08 -6.39
N ALA A 5 -20.35 11.95 -5.41
CA ALA A 5 -20.71 11.89 -3.99
C ALA A 5 -21.44 13.15 -3.52
N ALA A 6 -20.97 14.34 -3.91
CA ALA A 6 -21.59 15.61 -3.56
C ALA A 6 -23.01 15.76 -4.16
N VAL A 7 -23.21 15.32 -5.41
CA VAL A 7 -24.54 15.30 -6.05
C VAL A 7 -25.48 14.32 -5.35
N LEU A 8 -25.02 13.11 -5.02
CA LEU A 8 -25.84 12.14 -4.27
C LEU A 8 -26.24 12.68 -2.90
N ALA A 9 -25.32 13.33 -2.17
CA ALA A 9 -25.63 13.98 -0.91
C ALA A 9 -26.64 15.13 -1.08
N ALA A 10 -26.51 15.93 -2.13
CA ALA A 10 -27.46 17.01 -2.43
C ALA A 10 -28.85 16.49 -2.80
N LEU A 11 -28.95 15.40 -3.56
CA LEU A 11 -30.21 14.75 -3.88
C LEU A 11 -30.88 14.18 -2.63
N PHE A 12 -30.12 13.53 -1.75
CA PHE A 12 -30.62 13.04 -0.47
C PHE A 12 -31.15 14.18 0.42
N ARG A 13 -30.44 15.31 0.48
CA ARG A 13 -30.91 16.51 1.18
C ARG A 13 -32.20 17.06 0.56
N ARG A 14 -32.25 17.17 -0.77
CA ARG A 14 -33.43 17.65 -1.48
C ARG A 14 -34.66 16.79 -1.21
N GLU A 15 -34.50 15.47 -1.13
CA GLU A 15 -35.60 14.56 -0.83
C GLU A 15 -36.20 14.82 0.57
N ARG A 16 -35.35 15.13 1.56
CA ARG A 16 -35.77 15.34 2.95
C ARG A 16 -36.31 16.74 3.22
N GLU A 17 -35.71 17.75 2.59
CA GLU A 17 -35.94 19.16 2.91
C GLU A 17 -36.68 19.91 1.80
N GLY A 18 -36.81 19.32 0.61
CA GLY A 18 -37.42 19.95 -0.57
C GLY A 18 -36.55 21.03 -1.24
N VAL A 19 -35.33 21.28 -0.74
CA VAL A 19 -34.47 22.39 -1.21
C VAL A 19 -33.28 21.87 -2.01
N GLY A 20 -33.00 22.53 -3.15
CA GLY A 20 -31.82 22.25 -3.97
C GLY A 20 -30.51 22.74 -3.32
N SER A 21 -29.37 22.35 -3.90
CA SER A 21 -28.05 22.77 -3.42
C SER A 21 -27.18 23.30 -4.56
N ARG A 22 -26.40 24.36 -4.29
CA ARG A 22 -25.28 24.76 -5.13
C ARG A 22 -24.03 24.05 -4.64
N LEU A 23 -23.36 23.31 -5.51
CA LEU A 23 -22.14 22.58 -5.20
C LEU A 23 -20.93 23.34 -5.74
N THR A 24 -19.92 23.51 -4.90
CA THR A 24 -18.61 24.05 -5.30
C THR A 24 -17.56 22.98 -5.05
N LEU A 25 -16.75 22.70 -6.07
CA LEU A 25 -15.71 21.67 -6.04
C LEU A 25 -14.44 22.23 -6.63
N SER A 26 -13.31 21.84 -6.05
CA SER A 26 -11.98 22.25 -6.49
C SER A 26 -11.18 21.03 -6.89
N LEU A 27 -10.53 21.09 -8.06
CA LEU A 27 -9.57 20.05 -8.46
C LEU A 27 -8.40 19.98 -7.48
N TRP A 28 -8.04 21.11 -6.86
CA TRP A 28 -7.00 21.18 -5.86
C TRP A 28 -7.38 20.42 -4.58
N ASP A 29 -8.59 20.65 -4.05
CA ASP A 29 -9.05 19.97 -2.84
C ASP A 29 -9.20 18.47 -3.07
N CYS A 30 -9.68 18.07 -4.26
CA CYS A 30 -9.75 16.66 -4.64
C CYS A 30 -8.36 16.02 -4.70
N ALA A 31 -7.34 16.74 -5.20
CA ALA A 31 -5.98 16.22 -5.25
C ALA A 31 -5.35 16.11 -3.85
N LEU A 32 -5.61 17.08 -2.98
CA LEU A 32 -5.14 17.05 -1.59
C LEU A 32 -5.76 15.88 -0.80
N ASP A 33 -7.05 15.63 -0.97
CA ASP A 33 -7.76 14.51 -0.33
C ASP A 33 -7.13 13.14 -0.69
N LEU A 34 -6.67 12.99 -1.94
CA LEU A 34 -6.05 11.76 -2.43
C LEU A 34 -4.62 11.52 -1.90
N LEU A 35 -4.03 12.45 -1.15
CA LEU A 35 -2.68 12.26 -0.59
C LEU A 35 -2.65 11.27 0.59
N ILE A 36 -3.77 11.12 1.32
CA ILE A 36 -3.96 10.13 2.40
C ILE A 36 -2.72 10.03 3.33
N ASN A 37 -1.96 8.94 3.23
CA ASN A 37 -0.79 8.67 4.08
C ASN A 37 0.30 9.72 3.90
N GLN A 38 0.48 10.25 2.68
CA GLN A 38 1.49 11.27 2.39
C GLN A 38 1.16 12.59 3.07
N ALA A 39 -0.12 12.99 3.09
CA ALA A 39 -0.56 14.16 3.83
C ALA A 39 -0.37 13.96 5.34
N GLN A 40 -0.76 12.80 5.87
CA GLN A 40 -0.55 12.49 7.29
C GLN A 40 0.93 12.53 7.69
N ASN A 41 1.79 11.91 6.87
CA ASN A 41 3.23 11.91 7.10
C ASN A 41 3.82 13.33 7.06
N ALA A 42 3.36 14.19 6.15
CA ALA A 42 3.80 15.59 6.10
C ALA A 42 3.33 16.39 7.33
N LEU A 43 2.06 16.25 7.71
CA LEU A 43 1.45 17.00 8.81
C LEU A 43 1.96 16.57 10.18
N VAL A 44 2.18 15.27 10.40
CA VAL A 44 2.63 14.72 11.68
C VAL A 44 4.16 14.68 11.78
N GLY A 45 4.82 14.26 10.70
CA GLY A 45 6.29 14.09 10.67
C GLY A 45 7.05 15.37 10.34
N GLY A 46 6.37 16.44 9.92
CA GLY A 46 6.98 17.75 9.64
C GLY A 46 7.92 17.77 8.43
N THR A 47 7.95 16.70 7.63
CA THR A 47 8.80 16.57 6.45
C THR A 47 7.98 16.22 5.22
N ASN A 48 8.26 16.88 4.10
CA ASN A 48 7.56 16.60 2.85
C ASN A 48 7.97 15.23 2.31
N PRO A 49 7.01 14.36 1.96
CA PRO A 49 7.32 13.03 1.44
C PRO A 49 7.94 13.11 0.03
N GLY A 50 8.86 12.19 -0.25
CA GLY A 50 9.52 12.05 -1.54
C GLY A 50 8.85 11.04 -2.47
N ARG A 51 9.37 10.93 -3.69
CA ARG A 51 8.98 9.86 -4.63
C ARG A 51 9.57 8.53 -4.17
N MET A 52 8.76 7.47 -4.16
CA MET A 52 9.15 6.13 -3.67
C MET A 52 8.76 4.99 -4.62
N GLY A 53 8.43 5.30 -5.88
CA GLY A 53 7.91 4.29 -6.82
C GLY A 53 6.57 3.72 -6.34
N THR A 54 6.43 2.39 -6.37
CA THR A 54 5.22 1.66 -5.96
C THR A 54 5.16 1.36 -4.46
N ALA A 55 6.16 1.79 -3.68
CA ALA A 55 6.26 1.44 -2.28
C ALA A 55 5.26 2.20 -1.40
N HIS A 56 4.66 1.49 -0.43
CA HIS A 56 3.88 2.12 0.62
C HIS A 56 4.80 2.87 1.59
N PRO A 57 4.46 4.10 1.99
CA PRO A 57 5.35 4.92 2.82
C PRO A 57 5.54 4.33 4.23
N ASN A 58 4.51 3.66 4.77
CA ASN A 58 4.46 3.26 6.19
C ASN A 58 4.46 1.74 6.43
N LEU A 59 4.47 0.92 5.38
CA LEU A 59 4.38 -0.55 5.48
C LEU A 59 5.48 -1.19 4.63
N VAL A 60 6.12 -2.22 5.19
CA VAL A 60 7.18 -2.97 4.52
C VAL A 60 7.03 -4.47 4.79
N PRO A 61 7.15 -5.35 3.77
CA PRO A 61 7.20 -5.04 2.35
C PRO A 61 5.79 -4.76 1.78
N TYR A 62 5.62 -3.61 1.12
CA TYR A 62 4.40 -3.30 0.40
C TYR A 62 4.76 -2.51 -0.86
N ARG A 63 4.96 -3.22 -1.99
CA ARG A 63 5.38 -2.63 -3.28
C ARG A 63 5.24 -3.65 -4.43
N ALA A 64 5.54 -3.21 -5.65
CA ALA A 64 5.79 -4.12 -6.77
C ALA A 64 7.22 -4.70 -6.71
N PHE A 65 7.33 -5.99 -7.00
CA PHE A 65 8.57 -6.77 -7.12
C PHE A 65 8.65 -7.42 -8.50
N GLN A 66 9.87 -7.57 -9.03
CA GLN A 66 10.11 -8.22 -10.31
C GLN A 66 10.13 -9.75 -10.15
N ALA A 67 9.13 -10.42 -10.72
CA ALA A 67 9.09 -11.87 -10.92
C ALA A 67 9.68 -12.23 -12.30
N ALA A 68 9.79 -13.52 -12.60
CA ALA A 68 10.42 -14.03 -13.83
C ALA A 68 9.72 -13.61 -15.12
N ASP A 69 8.40 -13.38 -15.07
CA ASP A 69 7.55 -13.07 -16.24
C ASP A 69 6.83 -11.71 -16.14
N GLY A 70 7.16 -10.88 -15.15
CA GLY A 70 6.58 -9.54 -14.98
C GLY A 70 6.65 -9.03 -13.54
N GLU A 71 6.00 -7.90 -13.26
CA GLU A 71 5.89 -7.38 -11.90
C GLU A 71 4.72 -8.02 -11.15
N VAL A 72 4.91 -8.26 -9.84
CA VAL A 72 3.88 -8.67 -8.89
C VAL A 72 3.86 -7.70 -7.73
N ALA A 73 2.68 -7.15 -7.42
CA ALA A 73 2.47 -6.37 -6.21
C ALA A 73 2.32 -7.32 -5.03
N ILE A 74 3.10 -7.10 -3.96
CA ILE A 74 2.98 -7.82 -2.69
C ILE A 74 2.71 -6.79 -1.60
N ALA A 75 1.69 -7.03 -0.78
CA ALA A 75 1.15 -6.09 0.19
C ALA A 75 1.06 -6.71 1.58
N VAL A 76 2.16 -6.64 2.35
CA VAL A 76 2.18 -7.04 3.76
C VAL A 76 1.70 -5.88 4.63
N GLY A 77 0.51 -6.04 5.20
CA GLY A 77 -0.14 -5.04 6.07
C GLY A 77 -0.02 -5.32 7.57
N SER A 78 0.57 -6.45 7.98
CA SER A 78 0.67 -6.85 9.39
C SER A 78 1.85 -7.80 9.64
N ASP A 79 2.27 -7.89 10.90
CA ASP A 79 3.34 -8.80 11.33
C ASP A 79 2.95 -10.28 11.16
N ALA A 80 1.66 -10.60 11.32
CA ALA A 80 1.16 -11.94 11.04
C ALA A 80 1.26 -12.30 9.55
N GLN A 81 1.01 -11.35 8.64
CA GLN A 81 1.21 -11.57 7.20
C GLN A 81 2.70 -11.67 6.85
N TRP A 82 3.56 -10.89 7.51
CA TRP A 82 5.00 -11.02 7.35
C TRP A 82 5.49 -12.43 7.70
N ALA A 83 5.11 -12.96 8.86
CA ALA A 83 5.48 -14.31 9.27
C ALA A 83 5.02 -15.38 8.25
N LYS A 84 3.82 -15.21 7.68
CA LYS A 84 3.31 -16.10 6.62
C LYS A 84 4.09 -15.96 5.31
N LEU A 85 4.48 -14.75 4.92
CA LEU A 85 5.32 -14.51 3.74
C LEU A 85 6.70 -15.16 3.91
N VAL A 86 7.32 -14.98 5.08
CA VAL A 86 8.63 -15.59 5.41
C VAL A 86 8.55 -17.11 5.28
N ALA A 87 7.48 -17.73 5.82
CA ALA A 87 7.29 -19.17 5.72
C ALA A 87 7.03 -19.64 4.28
N ALA A 88 6.19 -18.91 3.53
CA ALA A 88 5.79 -19.31 2.17
C ALA A 88 6.92 -19.17 1.14
N LEU A 89 7.80 -18.18 1.30
CA LEU A 89 8.95 -17.95 0.43
C LEU A 89 10.26 -18.52 0.99
N GLU A 90 10.19 -19.22 2.13
CA GLU A 90 11.35 -19.81 2.82
C GLU A 90 12.49 -18.80 3.04
N LEU A 91 12.15 -17.58 3.46
CA LEU A 91 13.14 -16.50 3.57
C LEU A 91 14.16 -16.76 4.68
N SER A 92 15.44 -16.68 4.32
CA SER A 92 16.54 -16.66 5.30
C SER A 92 16.66 -15.27 5.92
N LEU A 93 16.20 -15.12 7.15
CA LEU A 93 16.28 -13.86 7.89
C LEU A 93 17.67 -13.65 8.48
N PRO A 94 18.26 -12.44 8.39
CA PRO A 94 19.53 -12.15 9.03
C PRO A 94 19.42 -12.26 10.56
N GLU A 95 20.42 -12.86 11.20
CA GLU A 95 20.49 -12.93 12.65
C GLU A 95 20.51 -11.51 13.26
N GLY A 96 19.71 -11.30 14.32
CA GLY A 96 19.58 -10.02 15.01
C GLY A 96 18.75 -8.95 14.27
N ALA A 97 18.15 -9.26 13.12
CA ALA A 97 17.25 -8.35 12.44
C ALA A 97 15.89 -8.23 13.16
N ASP A 98 15.43 -7.00 13.44
CA ASP A 98 14.10 -6.75 14.00
C ASP A 98 13.01 -6.74 12.91
N TRP A 99 12.92 -7.81 12.12
CA TRP A 99 11.93 -7.87 11.04
C TRP A 99 10.59 -8.45 11.51
N ALA A 100 10.49 -8.88 12.77
CA ALA A 100 9.25 -9.37 13.37
C ALA A 100 8.17 -8.28 13.40
N THR A 101 8.55 -7.01 13.53
CA THR A 101 7.62 -5.88 13.62
C THR A 101 7.72 -4.96 12.41
N ASN A 102 6.59 -4.34 12.01
CA ASN A 102 6.59 -3.38 10.91
C ASN A 102 7.57 -2.20 11.13
N PRO A 103 7.66 -1.58 12.32
CA PRO A 103 8.64 -0.51 12.56
C PRO A 103 10.09 -0.94 12.29
N GLY A 104 10.48 -2.16 12.71
CA GLY A 104 11.81 -2.66 12.43
C GLY A 104 12.02 -2.97 10.93
N ARG A 105 10.99 -3.49 10.23
CA ARG A 105 11.03 -3.62 8.76
C ARG A 105 11.09 -2.29 8.02
N VAL A 106 10.41 -1.25 8.51
CA VAL A 106 10.47 0.11 7.95
C VAL A 106 11.86 0.70 8.13
N THR A 107 12.47 0.49 9.30
CA THR A 107 13.84 0.93 9.60
C THR A 107 14.85 0.27 8.67
N ASP A 108 14.64 -1.01 8.35
CA ASP A 108 15.55 -1.81 7.51
C ASP A 108 14.98 -2.12 6.11
N ARG A 109 14.21 -1.15 5.56
CA ARG A 109 13.41 -1.33 4.34
C ARG A 109 14.18 -1.95 3.19
N ASP A 110 15.34 -1.39 2.86
CA ASP A 110 16.09 -1.80 1.68
C ASP A 110 16.54 -3.27 1.77
N ARG A 111 16.92 -3.74 2.95
CA ARG A 111 17.33 -5.13 3.18
C ARG A 111 16.14 -6.09 3.17
N VAL A 112 15.00 -5.67 3.75
CA VAL A 112 13.76 -6.46 3.70
C VAL A 112 13.29 -6.62 2.25
N GLU A 113 13.21 -5.52 1.51
CA GLU A 113 12.74 -5.52 0.12
C GLU A 113 13.70 -6.31 -0.78
N ALA A 114 15.02 -6.20 -0.58
CA ALA A 114 16.00 -7.00 -1.31
C ALA A 114 15.84 -8.51 -1.03
N CYS A 115 15.59 -8.90 0.22
CA CYS A 115 15.36 -10.30 0.60
C CYS A 115 14.13 -10.88 -0.10
N VAL A 116 13.01 -10.14 -0.11
CA VAL A 116 11.79 -10.56 -0.83
C VAL A 116 12.02 -10.57 -2.33
N ALA A 117 12.66 -9.54 -2.89
CA ALA A 117 12.96 -9.46 -4.32
C ALA A 117 13.78 -10.66 -4.80
N GLN A 118 14.79 -11.07 -4.03
CA GLN A 118 15.62 -12.23 -4.36
C GLN A 118 14.80 -13.53 -4.40
N ALA A 119 13.87 -13.72 -3.46
CA ALA A 119 13.05 -14.92 -3.39
C ALA A 119 12.02 -15.00 -4.54
N VAL A 120 11.48 -13.86 -4.98
CA VAL A 120 10.45 -13.85 -6.05
C VAL A 120 11.03 -13.81 -7.46
N ALA A 121 12.28 -13.39 -7.64
CA ALA A 121 12.88 -13.18 -8.97
C ALA A 121 12.90 -14.44 -9.87
N GLY A 122 12.98 -15.64 -9.26
CA GLY A 122 12.98 -16.91 -9.98
C GLY A 122 11.59 -17.52 -10.21
N LEU A 123 10.54 -16.92 -9.64
CA LEU A 123 9.17 -17.41 -9.71
C LEU A 123 8.39 -16.66 -10.77
N SER A 124 7.44 -17.31 -11.43
CA SER A 124 6.40 -16.64 -12.21
C SER A 124 5.38 -15.97 -11.29
N ARG A 125 4.66 -14.96 -11.79
CA ARG A 125 3.59 -14.27 -11.03
C ARG A 125 2.54 -15.25 -10.51
N ALA A 126 2.18 -16.26 -11.31
CA ALA A 126 1.22 -17.30 -10.91
C ALA A 126 1.76 -18.19 -9.76
N GLU A 127 3.05 -18.51 -9.75
CA GLU A 127 3.68 -19.25 -8.64
C GLU A 127 3.71 -18.39 -7.37
N VAL A 128 4.02 -17.09 -7.49
CA VAL A 128 3.97 -16.17 -6.35
C VAL A 128 2.55 -16.11 -5.75
N GLU A 129 1.52 -15.96 -6.57
CA GLU A 129 0.12 -15.99 -6.11
C GLU A 129 -0.25 -17.32 -5.44
N ALA A 130 0.20 -18.44 -6.01
CA ALA A 130 -0.06 -19.76 -5.46
C ALA A 130 0.65 -20.01 -4.12
N LEU A 131 1.85 -19.44 -3.90
CA LEU A 131 2.57 -19.53 -2.63
C LEU A 131 2.00 -18.58 -1.57
N LEU A 132 1.59 -17.38 -1.99
CA LEU A 132 1.17 -16.30 -1.09
C LEU A 132 -0.35 -16.23 -0.85
N VAL A 133 -1.07 -17.37 -0.82
CA VAL A 133 -2.54 -17.40 -0.64
C VAL A 133 -3.03 -16.63 0.59
N SER A 134 -2.22 -16.55 1.65
CA SER A 134 -2.57 -15.84 2.90
C SER A 134 -1.99 -14.42 3.00
N VAL A 135 -1.33 -13.93 1.96
CA VAL A 135 -0.69 -12.62 1.89
C VAL A 135 -1.17 -11.91 0.63
N PRO A 136 -1.79 -10.73 0.72
CA PRO A 136 -2.29 -10.04 -0.46
C PRO A 136 -1.19 -9.82 -1.51
N CYS A 137 -1.39 -10.39 -2.70
CA CYS A 137 -0.54 -10.19 -3.85
C CYS A 137 -1.38 -10.25 -5.14
N ALA A 138 -0.88 -9.64 -6.21
CA ALA A 138 -1.49 -9.68 -7.53
C ALA A 138 -0.47 -9.30 -8.63
N PRO A 139 -0.58 -9.86 -9.84
CA PRO A 139 0.19 -9.39 -11.00
C PRO A 139 -0.14 -7.92 -11.31
N VAL A 140 0.88 -7.17 -11.74
CA VAL A 140 0.73 -5.78 -12.23
C VAL A 140 0.33 -5.77 -13.70
#